data_AF-A0A444UX23-F1
#
_entry.id   AF-A0A444UX23-F1
#
_cell.length_a   1.000
_cell.length_b   1.000
_cell.length_c   1.000
_cell.angle_alpha   90.00
_cell.angle_beta   90.00
_cell.angle_gamma   90.00
#
_symmetry.space_group_name_H-M   'P 1'
#
loop_
_entity.id
_entity.type
_entity.pdbx_description
1 polymer ?
#
loop_
_entity_poly.entity_id
_entity_poly.type
_entity_poly.pdbx_seq_one_letter_code
_entity_poly.pdbx_strand_id
1 'polypeptide(L)'
;MGSGVYTVQMGFGFYTVQMGFGVYTVQMGFGFYTVQMGFGFYTVQMGFGFYTVQMGFGFYTVQMGFGVYTVQMGFGFYTVQMGFGFYTVQMGFGFYTVQMGFGFYTVQMGFGFYTVFVAWSMYKYCSTIQTLQFPTVYSSTCYSKL
;
A
#
# COMPACT_ATOMS: atom_id res chain seq x y z
N MET A 1 -22.40 -15.07 6.45
CA MET A 1 -22.57 -13.89 5.57
C MET A 1 -21.20 -13.54 5.03
N GLY A 2 -20.72 -13.87 3.85
CA GLY A 2 -21.26 -14.42 2.61
C GLY A 2 -20.22 -13.97 1.59
N SER A 3 -19.51 -14.89 0.93
CA SER A 3 -18.45 -14.55 -0.03
C SER A 3 -19.07 -13.92 -1.29
N GLY A 4 -19.44 -12.65 -1.18
CA GLY A 4 -19.91 -11.84 -2.30
C GLY A 4 -18.73 -11.27 -3.06
N VAL A 5 -18.91 -11.14 -4.37
CA VAL A 5 -18.06 -10.33 -5.24
C VAL A 5 -18.73 -8.96 -5.38
N TYR A 6 -18.01 -7.90 -5.05
CA TYR A 6 -18.54 -6.54 -5.03
C TYR A 6 -17.74 -5.64 -5.98
N THR A 7 -18.43 -4.70 -6.62
CA THR A 7 -17.81 -3.66 -7.45
C THR A 7 -18.23 -2.30 -6.93
N VAL A 8 -17.24 -1.43 -6.68
CA VAL A 8 -17.44 -0.06 -6.20
C VAL A 8 -16.75 0.90 -7.15
N GLN A 9 -17.50 1.86 -7.69
CA GLN A 9 -16.96 2.90 -8.55
C GLN A 9 -17.36 4.27 -8.00
N MET A 10 -16.36 5.13 -7.80
CA MET A 10 -16.56 6.50 -7.34
C MET A 10 -15.88 7.47 -8.29
N GLY A 11 -16.63 8.47 -8.74
CA GLY A 11 -16.12 9.56 -9.57
C GLY A 11 -15.56 10.70 -8.72
N PHE A 12 -15.71 11.94 -9.19
CA PHE A 12 -15.24 13.13 -8.49
C PHE A 12 -15.81 13.28 -7.07
N GLY A 13 -15.00 13.64 -6.08
CA GLY A 13 -15.50 14.13 -4.79
C GLY A 13 -14.72 13.69 -3.55
N PHE A 14 -15.42 13.70 -2.41
CA PHE A 14 -14.91 13.30 -1.10
C PHE A 14 -15.67 12.07 -0.63
N TYR A 15 -14.97 10.96 -0.39
CA TYR A 15 -15.60 9.70 -0.05
C TYR A 15 -14.92 9.00 1.13
N THR A 16 -15.74 8.33 1.94
CA THR A 16 -15.28 7.39 2.96
C THR A 16 -15.86 6.02 2.64
N VAL A 17 -15.00 5.01 2.55
CA VAL A 17 -15.38 3.65 2.16
C VAL A 17 -14.85 2.66 3.18
N GLN A 18 -15.75 1.79 3.65
CA GLN A 18 -15.41 0.66 4.51
C GLN A 18 -15.87 -0.62 3.85
N MET A 19 -14.94 -1.56 3.65
CA MET A 19 -15.19 -2.86 3.07
C MET A 19 -14.74 -3.94 4.05
N GLY A 20 -15.62 -4.91 4.32
CA GLY A 20 -15.45 -5.92 5.35
C GLY A 20 -14.81 -7.20 4.83
N PHE A 21 -15.53 -8.33 4.98
CA PHE A 21 -15.13 -9.61 4.41
C PHE A 21 -15.58 -9.71 2.95
N GLY A 22 -14.73 -10.17 2.03
CA GLY A 22 -15.17 -10.55 0.68
C GLY A 22 -14.15 -10.34 -0.44
N VAL A 23 -14.66 -10.34 -1.67
CA VAL A 23 -13.88 -10.04 -2.88
C VAL A 23 -14.37 -8.71 -3.44
N TYR A 24 -13.50 -7.71 -3.55
CA TYR A 24 -13.88 -6.36 -3.99
C TYR A 24 -13.03 -5.90 -5.18
N THR A 25 -13.70 -5.29 -6.15
CA THR A 25 -13.06 -4.48 -7.19
C THR A 25 -13.47 -3.02 -6.98
N VAL A 26 -12.50 -2.14 -6.79
CA VAL A 26 -12.75 -0.73 -6.45
C VAL A 26 -12.04 0.18 -7.44
N GLN A 27 -12.78 1.13 -8.00
CA GLN A 27 -12.25 2.19 -8.84
C GLN A 27 -12.60 3.55 -8.25
N MET A 28 -11.58 4.35 -7.97
CA MET A 28 -11.72 5.70 -7.46
C MET A 28 -11.12 6.68 -8.47
N GLY A 29 -11.92 7.62 -8.93
CA GLY A 29 -11.52 8.70 -9.83
C GLY A 29 -10.88 9.86 -9.08
N PHE A 30 -11.08 11.08 -9.57
CA PHE A 30 -10.49 12.28 -8.97
C PHE A 30 -11.04 12.56 -7.56
N GLY A 31 -10.21 12.84 -6.56
CA GLY A 31 -10.72 13.43 -5.32
C GLY A 31 -9.95 13.10 -4.05
N PHE A 32 -10.69 13.12 -2.94
CA PHE A 32 -10.19 12.83 -1.60
C PHE A 32 -10.90 11.59 -1.05
N TYR A 33 -10.14 10.54 -0.73
CA TYR A 33 -10.72 9.28 -0.31
C TYR A 33 -10.08 8.77 0.97
N THR A 34 -10.92 8.28 1.87
CA THR A 34 -10.52 7.47 3.01
C THR A 34 -11.09 6.07 2.85
N VAL A 35 -10.22 5.07 2.75
CA VAL A 35 -10.62 3.68 2.46
C VAL A 35 -10.08 2.75 3.53
N GLN A 36 -10.96 1.94 4.09
CA GLN A 36 -10.61 0.84 4.99
C GLN A 36 -11.09 -0.47 4.38
N MET A 37 -10.15 -1.41 4.24
CA MET A 37 -10.41 -2.74 3.70
C MET A 37 -10.04 -3.78 4.75
N GLY A 38 -10.98 -4.67 5.05
CA GLY A 38 -10.88 -5.67 6.10
C GLY A 38 -10.20 -6.96 5.66
N PHE A 39 -10.89 -8.08 5.79
CA PHE A 39 -10.39 -9.39 5.37
C PHE A 39 -10.79 -9.67 3.91
N GLY A 40 -9.88 -10.11 3.05
CA GLY A 40 -10.29 -10.71 1.78
C GLY A 40 -9.37 -10.46 0.59
N PHE A 41 -9.97 -10.42 -0.59
CA PHE A 41 -9.30 -10.20 -1.87
C PHE A 41 -9.75 -8.87 -2.46
N TYR A 42 -8.80 -7.97 -2.70
CA TYR A 42 -9.09 -6.61 -3.12
C TYR A 42 -8.27 -6.24 -4.35
N THR A 43 -8.96 -5.75 -5.37
CA THR A 43 -8.35 -5.08 -6.52
C THR A 43 -8.77 -3.62 -6.49
N VAL A 44 -7.80 -2.72 -6.33
CA VAL A 44 -8.07 -1.29 -6.14
C VAL A 44 -7.30 -0.47 -7.17
N GLN A 45 -8.02 0.39 -7.89
CA GLN A 45 -7.45 1.41 -8.75
C GLN A 45 -7.82 2.79 -8.22
N MET A 46 -6.81 3.60 -7.97
CA MET A 46 -6.95 4.98 -7.51
C MET A 46 -6.38 5.92 -8.57
N GLY A 47 -7.21 6.82 -9.08
CA GLY A 47 -6.86 7.86 -10.03
C GLY A 47 -6.21 9.06 -9.34
N PHE A 48 -6.49 10.26 -9.85
CA PHE A 48 -5.87 11.49 -9.34
C PHE A 48 -6.37 11.87 -7.94
N GLY A 49 -5.48 12.24 -7.02
CA GLY A 49 -5.89 13.01 -5.84
C GLY A 49 -5.20 12.63 -4.53
N PHE A 50 -5.95 12.71 -3.44
CA PHE A 50 -5.46 12.47 -2.08
C PHE A 50 -6.14 11.24 -1.48
N TYR A 51 -5.36 10.24 -1.10
CA TYR A 51 -5.89 8.97 -0.62
C TYR A 51 -5.27 8.58 0.71
N THR A 52 -6.12 8.19 1.65
CA THR A 52 -5.72 7.49 2.88
C THR A 52 -6.30 6.09 2.82
N VAL A 53 -5.43 5.08 2.79
CA VAL A 53 -5.84 3.69 2.61
C VAL A 53 -5.28 2.83 3.73
N GLN A 54 -6.16 2.07 4.38
CA GLN A 54 -5.81 1.05 5.35
C GLN A 54 -6.29 -0.31 4.83
N MET A 55 -5.36 -1.24 4.72
CA MET A 55 -5.61 -2.61 4.28
C MET A 55 -5.30 -3.58 5.41
N GLY A 56 -6.27 -4.45 5.73
CA GLY A 56 -6.22 -5.38 6.84
C GLY A 56 -5.52 -6.69 6.50
N PHE A 57 -6.24 -7.80 6.59
CA PHE A 57 -5.71 -9.12 6.27
C PHE A 57 -6.10 -9.53 4.85
N GLY A 58 -5.16 -10.07 4.07
CA GLY A 58 -5.53 -10.82 2.85
C GLY A 58 -4.65 -10.55 1.65
N PHE A 59 -5.26 -10.54 0.47
CA PHE A 59 -4.60 -10.39 -0.82
C PHE A 59 -5.05 -9.10 -1.49
N TYR A 60 -4.10 -8.22 -1.75
CA TYR A 60 -4.36 -6.88 -2.24
C TYR A 60 -3.55 -6.60 -3.50
N THR A 61 -4.23 -6.20 -4.56
CA THR A 61 -3.62 -5.63 -5.76
C THR A 61 -4.04 -4.17 -5.85
N VAL A 62 -3.08 -3.25 -5.75
CA VAL A 62 -3.33 -1.82 -5.68
C VAL A 62 -2.54 -1.09 -6.76
N GLN A 63 -3.25 -0.28 -7.54
CA GLN A 63 -2.67 0.64 -8.50
C GLN A 63 -3.03 2.08 -8.08
N MET A 64 -2.01 2.89 -7.89
CA MET A 64 -2.15 4.30 -7.54
C MET A 64 -1.64 5.16 -8.70
N GLY A 65 -2.48 6.04 -9.20
CA GLY A 65 -2.18 7.03 -10.22
C GLY A 65 -1.50 8.26 -9.62
N PHE A 66 -1.79 9.43 -10.18
CA PHE A 66 -1.16 10.68 -9.76
C PHE A 66 -1.67 11.16 -8.39
N GLY A 67 -0.79 11.56 -7.48
CA GLY A 67 -1.22 12.37 -6.33
C GLY A 67 -0.48 12.12 -5.03
N VAL A 68 -1.19 12.25 -3.92
CA VAL A 68 -0.66 12.07 -2.56
C VAL A 68 -1.36 10.90 -1.89
N TYR A 69 -0.57 9.90 -1.49
CA TYR A 69 -1.09 8.66 -0.94
C TYR A 69 -0.46 8.38 0.41
N THR A 70 -1.30 8.06 1.39
CA THR A 70 -0.90 7.47 2.67
C THR A 70 -1.50 6.08 2.77
N VAL A 71 -0.64 5.07 2.86
CA VAL A 71 -1.05 3.67 2.74
C VAL A 71 -0.49 2.88 3.91
N GLN A 72 -1.37 2.18 4.62
CA GLN A 72 -1.01 1.22 5.65
C GLN A 72 -1.48 -0.16 5.22
N MET A 73 -0.55 -1.10 5.17
CA MET A 73 -0.80 -2.49 4.83
C MET A 73 -0.55 -3.36 6.06
N GLY A 74 -1.54 -4.18 6.40
CA GLY A 74 -1.54 -5.06 7.56
C GLY A 74 -0.85 -6.38 7.28
N PHE A 75 -1.56 -7.49 7.48
CA PHE A 75 -1.02 -8.83 7.25
C PHE A 75 -1.40 -9.32 5.84
N GLY A 76 -0.47 -9.93 5.11
CA GLY A 76 -0.82 -10.74 3.94
C GLY A 76 0.06 -10.54 2.71
N PHE A 77 -0.56 -10.61 1.53
CA PHE A 77 0.12 -10.53 0.25
C PHE A 77 -0.32 -9.26 -0.49
N TYR A 78 0.64 -8.41 -0.80
CA TYR A 78 0.40 -7.09 -1.36
C TYR A 78 1.20 -6.89 -2.63
N THR A 79 0.50 -6.58 -3.72
CA THR A 79 1.10 -6.10 -4.97
C THR A 79 0.69 -4.66 -5.15
N VAL A 80 1.67 -3.75 -5.12
CA VAL A 80 1.42 -2.31 -5.18
C VAL A 80 2.21 -1.66 -6.30
N GLN A 81 1.50 -0.95 -7.17
CA GLN A 81 2.09 -0.10 -8.20
C GLN A 81 1.76 1.35 -7.89
N MET A 82 2.80 2.17 -7.77
CA MET A 82 2.68 3.59 -7.49
C MET A 82 3.17 4.37 -8.70
N GLY A 83 2.27 5.17 -9.28
CA GLY A 83 2.55 6.10 -10.37
C GLY A 83 3.23 7.36 -9.87
N PHE A 84 2.81 8.51 -10.40
CA PHE A 84 3.46 9.79 -10.10
C PHE A 84 3.00 10.40 -8.77
N GLY A 85 3.92 10.88 -7.92
CA GLY A 85 3.57 11.79 -6.83
C GLY A 85 4.26 11.51 -5.50
N PHE A 86 3.53 11.73 -4.40
CA PHE A 86 4.04 11.61 -3.04
C PHE A 86 3.39 10.43 -2.32
N TYR A 87 4.19 9.48 -1.86
CA TYR A 87 3.70 8.26 -1.25
C TYR A 87 4.33 8.06 0.12
N THR A 88 3.49 7.91 1.13
CA THR A 88 3.88 7.43 2.45
C THR A 88 3.29 6.05 2.67
N VAL A 89 4.14 5.04 2.88
CA VAL A 89 3.72 3.65 2.88
C VAL A 89 4.28 2.94 4.10
N GLN A 90 3.41 2.30 4.86
CA GLN A 90 3.79 1.44 5.98
C GLN A 90 3.32 0.03 5.67
N MET A 91 4.25 -0.91 5.70
CA MET A 91 4.00 -2.32 5.46
C MET A 91 4.19 -3.09 6.76
N GLY A 92 3.18 -3.83 7.16
CA GLY A 92 3.19 -4.72 8.31
C GLY A 92 3.78 -6.08 7.96
N PHE A 93 3.18 -7.16 8.46
CA PHE A 93 3.70 -8.50 8.25
C PHE A 93 3.31 -9.07 6.89
N GLY A 94 4.22 -9.70 6.15
CA GLY A 94 3.84 -10.53 4.99
C GLY A 94 4.74 -10.44 3.77
N PHE A 95 4.15 -10.58 2.60
CA PHE A 95 4.83 -10.58 1.30
C PHE A 95 4.40 -9.36 0.49
N TYR A 96 5.37 -8.55 0.10
CA TYR A 96 5.14 -7.28 -0.56
C TYR A 96 5.92 -7.20 -1.86
N THR A 97 5.23 -6.97 -2.96
CA THR A 97 5.83 -6.60 -4.24
C THR A 97 5.43 -5.17 -4.55
N VAL A 98 6.40 -4.26 -4.57
CA VAL A 98 6.14 -2.84 -4.78
C VAL A 98 6.93 -2.30 -5.96
N GLN A 99 6.25 -1.61 -6.85
CA GLN A 99 6.84 -0.90 -7.97
C GLN A 99 6.57 0.61 -7.81
N MET A 100 7.64 1.39 -7.83
CA MET A 100 7.58 2.84 -7.65
C MET A 100 8.02 3.54 -8.93
N GLY A 101 7.09 4.33 -9.48
CA GLY A 101 7.30 5.24 -10.60
C GLY A 101 7.98 6.54 -10.17
N PHE A 102 7.75 7.62 -10.91
CA PHE A 102 8.37 8.92 -10.63
C PHE A 102 7.76 9.59 -9.39
N GLY A 103 8.57 10.05 -8.44
CA GLY A 103 8.04 10.77 -7.29
C GLY A 103 8.89 10.67 -6.04
N PHE A 104 8.25 11.02 -4.93
CA PHE A 104 8.83 10.99 -3.60
C PHE A 104 8.18 9.90 -2.77
N TYR A 105 8.99 8.95 -2.31
CA TYR A 105 8.52 7.78 -1.58
C TYR A 105 9.15 7.73 -0.20
N THR A 106 8.30 7.67 0.83
CA THR A 106 8.69 7.32 2.20
C THR A 106 8.07 5.99 2.53
N VAL A 107 8.91 4.96 2.69
CA VAL A 107 8.42 3.60 2.97
C VAL A 107 9.07 3.02 4.21
N GLN A 108 8.22 2.52 5.11
CA GLN A 108 8.59 1.78 6.30
C GLN A 108 8.13 0.34 6.16
N MET A 109 9.05 -0.59 6.38
CA MET A 109 8.82 -2.02 6.26
C MET A 109 8.96 -2.70 7.61
N GLY A 110 7.92 -3.40 8.03
CA GLY A 110 7.94 -4.31 9.17
C GLY A 110 8.56 -5.66 8.80
N PHE A 111 8.14 -6.73 9.47
CA PHE A 111 8.65 -8.08 9.22
C PHE A 111 8.05 -8.67 7.94
N GLY A 112 8.87 -9.23 7.05
CA GLY A 112 8.33 -9.85 5.84
C GLY A 112 9.32 -10.01 4.72
N PHE A 113 8.82 -10.46 3.59
CA PHE A 113 9.55 -10.54 2.34
C PHE A 113 9.14 -9.39 1.44
N TYR A 114 10.12 -8.61 1.01
CA TYR A 114 9.90 -7.39 0.23
C TYR A 114 10.67 -7.48 -1.07
N THR A 115 9.96 -7.29 -2.17
CA THR A 115 10.54 -7.05 -3.48
C THR A 115 10.17 -5.64 -3.89
N VAL A 116 11.16 -4.75 -4.01
CA VAL A 116 10.92 -3.35 -4.38
C VAL A 116 11.66 -3.02 -5.66
N PHE A 117 10.92 -2.54 -6.65
CA PHE A 117 11.45 -1.99 -7.88
C PHE A 117 11.26 -0.47 -7.86
N VAL A 118 12.33 0.24 -8.14
CA VAL A 118 12.33 1.69 -8.14
C VAL A 118 12.84 2.18 -9.49
N ALA A 119 12.03 2.98 -10.17
CA ALA A 119 12.44 3.68 -11.37
C ALA A 119 13.17 5.00 -10.97
N TRP A 120 13.12 6.00 -11.84
CA TRP A 120 13.71 7.32 -11.66
C TRP A 120 13.02 8.12 -10.53
N SER A 121 13.24 7.72 -9.28
CA SER A 121 12.52 8.22 -8.11
C SER A 121 13.47 8.69 -7.00
N MET A 122 13.02 9.68 -6.24
CA MET A 122 13.61 10.03 -4.94
C MET A 122 12.93 9.20 -3.86
N TYR A 123 13.70 8.47 -3.06
CA TYR A 123 13.13 7.54 -2.09
C TYR A 123 13.90 7.51 -0.79
N LYS A 124 13.18 7.27 0.30
CA LYS A 124 13.70 6.91 1.61
C LYS A 124 13.04 5.61 2.05
N TYR A 125 13.82 4.53 2.12
CA TYR A 125 13.43 3.24 2.65
C TYR A 125 14.02 3.06 4.03
N CYS A 126 13.25 2.57 4.99
CA CYS A 126 13.83 2.02 6.20
C CYS A 126 13.19 0.68 6.56
N SER A 127 14.03 -0.34 6.73
CA SER A 127 13.64 -1.67 7.17
C SER A 127 14.27 -1.97 8.53
N THR A 128 13.53 -2.68 9.39
CA THR A 128 14.08 -3.29 10.60
C THR A 128 14.29 -4.77 10.32
N ILE A 129 15.54 -5.20 10.17
CA ILE A 129 15.91 -6.60 9.97
C ILE A 129 16.30 -7.18 11.33
N GLN A 130 15.58 -8.20 11.80
CA GLN A 130 16.02 -9.04 12.91
C GLN A 130 16.94 -10.13 12.35
N THR A 131 18.25 -9.96 12.49
CA THR A 131 19.18 -11.07 12.32
C THR A 131 19.19 -11.89 13.61
N LEU A 132 18.74 -13.14 13.56
CA LEU A 132 18.90 -14.12 14.64
C LEU A 132 20.37 -14.55 14.72
N GLN A 133 21.22 -13.72 15.32
CA GLN A 133 22.43 -14.17 16.00
C GLN A 133 22.23 -13.90 17.49
N PHE A 134 22.60 -14.83 18.36
CA PHE A 134 22.70 -14.55 19.78
C PHE A 134 23.97 -13.72 20.01
N PRO A 135 23.91 -12.54 20.69
CA PRO A 135 22.75 -11.85 21.26
C PRO A 135 21.92 -11.08 20.20
N THR A 136 20.60 -10.94 20.42
CA THR A 136 19.66 -10.30 19.49
C THR A 136 20.08 -8.87 19.15
N VAL A 137 20.53 -8.63 17.91
CA VAL A 137 20.85 -7.29 17.41
C VAL A 137 19.70 -6.81 16.51
N TYR A 138 19.10 -5.67 16.87
CA TYR A 138 18.22 -4.94 15.97
C TYR A 138 19.08 -4.14 14.98
N SER A 139 19.05 -4.49 13.70
CA SER A 139 19.65 -3.65 12.66
C SER A 139 18.55 -2.97 11.86
N SER A 140 18.48 -1.65 11.95
CA SER A 140 17.67 -0.84 11.05
C SER A 140 18.55 -0.36 9.91
N THR A 141 18.23 -0.76 8.68
CA THR A 141 18.94 -0.27 7.49
C THR A 141 18.04 0.72 6.79
N CYS A 142 18.42 2.00 6.83
CA CYS A 142 17.75 3.01 6.03
C CYS A 142 18.58 3.33 4.77
N TYR A 143 17.93 3.29 3.60
CA TYR A 143 18.50 3.71 2.32
C TYR A 143 17.82 4.99 1.86
N SER A 144 18.59 5.93 1.31
CA SER A 144 18.05 7.14 0.69
C SER A 144 18.72 7.43 -0.63
N LYS A 145 17.93 7.83 -1.63
CA LYS A 145 18.42 8.43 -2.88
C LYS A 145 17.73 9.78 -3.05
N LEU A 146 18.55 10.83 -3.04
CA LEU A 146 18.17 12.22 -3.32
C LEU A 146 18.44 12.53 -4.80
#